data_AF-A0A511QR14-F1
#
_entry.id   AF-A0A511QR14-F1
#
_cell.length_a   1.000
_cell.length_b   1.000
_cell.length_c   1.000
_cell.angle_alpha   90.00
_cell.angle_beta   90.00
_cell.angle_gamma   90.00
#
_symmetry.space_group_name_H-M   'P 1'
#
loop_
_entity.id
_entity.type
_entity.pdbx_description
1 polymer ?
#
loop_
_entity_poly.entity_id
_entity_poly.type
_entity_poly.pdbx_seq_one_letter_code
_entity_poly.pdbx_strand_id
1 'polypeptide(L)'
;MKKILIVLFFLGLTGCTHNQAKNLNANKSTVNLYPQYMSNIELCDTLYYGRRTTQTLAAIGSEFNRRGLSKSWCERELNKLYVTHAYEWLTKKLDEKPASDESPTIMPAI
;
A
#
# COMPACT_ATOMS: atom_id res chain seq x y z
N MET A 1 -14.16 -31.05 19.36
CA MET A 1 -13.54 -30.85 18.04
C MET A 1 -13.90 -29.50 17.39
N LYS A 2 -15.17 -29.08 17.37
CA LYS A 2 -15.63 -27.81 16.75
C LYS A 2 -14.95 -26.53 17.27
N LYS A 3 -14.62 -26.47 18.57
CA LYS A 3 -13.91 -25.34 19.19
C LYS A 3 -12.44 -25.21 18.75
N ILE A 4 -11.79 -26.31 18.38
CA ILE A 4 -10.38 -26.32 17.95
C ILE A 4 -10.25 -25.75 16.54
N LEU A 5 -11.21 -26.05 15.65
CA LEU A 5 -11.29 -25.47 14.30
C LEU A 5 -11.46 -23.94 14.32
N ILE A 6 -12.24 -23.42 15.27
CA ILE A 6 -12.44 -21.97 15.43
C ILE A 6 -11.14 -21.30 15.91
N VAL A 7 -10.43 -21.92 16.85
CA VAL A 7 -9.14 -21.40 17.35
C VAL A 7 -8.07 -21.42 16.26
N LEU A 8 -7.98 -22.50 15.45
CA LEU A 8 -7.07 -22.55 14.31
C LEU A 8 -7.39 -21.49 13.24
N PHE A 9 -8.67 -21.18 13.03
CA PHE A 9 -9.10 -20.13 12.10
C PHE A 9 -8.66 -18.73 12.58
N PHE A 10 -8.77 -18.44 13.87
CA PHE A 10 -8.28 -17.19 14.46
C PHE A 10 -6.75 -17.08 14.45
N LEU A 11 -6.02 -18.19 14.67
CA LEU A 11 -4.56 -18.17 14.53
C LEU A 11 -4.10 -17.93 13.08
N GLY A 12 -4.85 -18.42 12.08
CA GLY A 12 -4.55 -18.21 10.67
C GLY A 12 -4.65 -16.74 10.20
N LEU A 13 -5.50 -15.93 10.84
CA LEU A 13 -5.65 -14.50 10.52
C LEU A 13 -4.48 -13.63 11.02
N THR A 14 -3.68 -14.12 11.97
CA THR A 14 -2.55 -13.36 12.53
C THR A 14 -1.25 -13.52 11.73
N GLY A 15 -1.25 -14.32 10.66
CA GLY A 15 -0.02 -14.79 9.98
C GLY A 15 0.45 -14.06 8.72
N CYS A 16 -0.24 -13.02 8.21
CA CYS A 16 0.05 -12.46 6.88
C CYS A 16 0.37 -10.95 6.82
N THR A 17 0.71 -10.29 7.94
CA THR A 17 0.71 -8.81 8.01
C THR A 17 2.06 -8.14 8.28
N HIS A 18 3.12 -8.55 7.57
CA HIS A 18 4.36 -7.76 7.60
C HIS A 18 5.10 -7.68 6.27
N ASN A 19 5.24 -8.80 5.55
CA ASN A 19 6.00 -8.82 4.30
C ASN A 19 5.14 -8.66 3.04
N GLN A 20 3.82 -8.92 3.10
CA GLN A 20 2.91 -8.75 1.96
C GLN A 20 2.58 -7.27 1.71
N ALA A 21 2.67 -6.41 2.73
CA ALA A 21 2.54 -4.96 2.61
C ALA A 21 3.63 -4.34 1.72
N LYS A 22 4.85 -4.90 1.72
CA LYS A 22 5.92 -4.46 0.81
C LYS A 22 5.56 -4.60 -0.68
N ASN A 23 4.64 -5.51 -1.01
CA ASN A 23 4.15 -5.71 -2.38
C ASN A 23 2.96 -4.80 -2.75
N LEU A 24 2.37 -4.08 -1.78
CA LEU A 24 1.41 -2.99 -2.03
C LEU A 24 2.12 -1.67 -2.35
N ASN A 25 3.44 -1.70 -2.58
CA ASN A 25 4.16 -0.56 -3.13
C ASN A 25 3.63 -0.28 -4.55
N ALA A 26 2.53 0.48 -4.62
CA ALA A 26 1.78 0.91 -5.81
C ALA A 26 2.65 1.72 -6.80
N ASN A 27 3.91 1.93 -6.44
CA ASN A 27 4.87 2.82 -7.04
C ASN A 27 6.10 2.05 -7.53
N LYS A 28 5.89 0.96 -8.28
CA LYS A 28 6.98 0.20 -8.93
C LYS A 28 7.67 0.96 -10.06
N SER A 29 7.10 2.06 -10.53
CA SER A 29 7.66 2.89 -11.60
C SER A 29 8.96 3.56 -11.16
N THR A 30 9.94 3.56 -12.07
CA THR A 30 11.24 4.20 -11.87
C THR A 30 11.07 5.71 -11.78
N VAL A 31 11.66 6.35 -10.76
CA VAL A 31 11.64 7.80 -10.60
C VAL A 31 12.73 8.42 -11.47
N ASN A 32 12.33 9.16 -12.50
CA ASN A 32 13.23 9.81 -13.46
C ASN A 32 13.40 11.32 -13.24
N LEU A 33 12.82 11.85 -12.17
CA LEU A 33 12.94 13.27 -11.80
C LEU A 33 14.28 13.53 -11.11
N TYR A 34 14.79 14.75 -11.21
CA TYR A 34 15.91 15.17 -10.38
C TYR A 34 15.51 15.26 -8.90
N PRO A 35 16.43 15.04 -7.94
CA PRO A 35 16.10 15.01 -6.52
C PRO A 35 15.34 16.25 -6.03
N GLN A 36 15.69 17.45 -6.53
CA GLN A 36 14.99 18.70 -6.18
C GLN A 36 13.50 18.72 -6.55
N TYR A 37 13.07 17.91 -7.51
CA TYR A 37 11.68 17.80 -7.95
C TYR A 37 11.00 16.52 -7.45
N MET A 38 11.74 15.62 -6.78
CA MET A 38 11.13 14.45 -6.14
C MET A 38 10.27 14.91 -4.95
N SER A 39 9.14 14.26 -4.75
CA SER A 39 8.36 14.37 -3.52
C SER A 39 9.12 13.75 -2.34
N ASN A 40 8.74 14.11 -1.11
CA ASN A 40 9.39 13.57 0.09
C ASN A 40 9.23 12.04 0.18
N ILE A 41 8.10 11.50 -0.29
CA ILE A 41 7.87 10.05 -0.36
C ILE A 41 8.75 9.40 -1.42
N GLU A 42 8.92 10.01 -2.60
CA GLU A 42 9.85 9.46 -3.61
C GLU A 42 11.30 9.45 -3.14
N LEU A 43 11.73 10.47 -2.37
CA LEU A 43 13.04 10.48 -1.72
C LEU A 43 13.16 9.34 -0.70
N CYS A 44 12.13 9.10 0.12
CA CYS A 44 12.10 7.97 1.05
C CYS A 44 12.13 6.61 0.33
N ASP A 45 11.34 6.45 -0.73
CA ASP A 45 11.21 5.23 -1.53
C ASP A 45 12.52 4.86 -2.22
N THR A 46 13.17 5.84 -2.82
CA THR A 46 14.43 5.65 -3.56
C THR A 46 15.62 5.44 -2.62
N LEU A 47 15.63 6.08 -1.44
CA LEU A 47 16.74 5.98 -0.49
C LEU A 47 16.66 4.75 0.43
N TYR A 48 15.47 4.38 0.91
CA TYR A 48 15.30 3.33 1.95
C TYR A 48 14.52 2.11 1.51
N TYR A 49 13.62 2.24 0.53
CA TYR A 49 12.68 1.16 0.16
C TYR A 49 12.95 0.54 -1.22
N GLY A 50 14.09 0.88 -1.83
CA GLY A 50 14.60 0.21 -3.03
C GLY A 50 13.85 0.56 -4.32
N ARG A 51 13.14 1.69 -4.37
CA ARG A 51 12.52 2.16 -5.60
C ARG A 51 13.61 2.59 -6.59
N ARG A 52 13.50 2.12 -7.84
CA ARG A 52 14.48 2.41 -8.89
C ARG A 52 14.45 3.89 -9.26
N THR A 53 15.60 4.45 -9.58
CA THR A 53 15.77 5.83 -10.05
C THR A 53 16.99 5.93 -10.95
N THR A 54 16.97 6.90 -11.87
CA THR A 54 18.12 7.25 -12.72
C THR A 54 19.11 8.19 -12.03
N GLN A 55 18.77 8.69 -10.83
CA GLN A 55 19.61 9.60 -10.06
C GLN A 55 20.56 8.85 -9.12
N THR A 56 21.64 9.50 -8.70
CA THR A 56 22.60 8.88 -7.76
C THR A 56 22.07 8.92 -6.33
N LEU A 57 22.38 7.88 -5.54
CA LEU A 57 22.03 7.84 -4.12
C LEU A 57 22.63 9.01 -3.32
N ALA A 58 23.80 9.51 -3.73
CA ALA A 58 24.43 10.67 -3.11
C ALA A 58 23.60 11.95 -3.33
N ALA A 59 23.10 12.18 -4.55
CA ALA A 59 22.27 13.34 -4.84
C ALA A 59 20.91 13.27 -4.11
N ILE A 60 20.32 12.08 -4.06
CA ILE A 60 19.08 11.81 -3.31
C ILE A 60 19.29 12.03 -1.81
N GLY A 61 20.36 11.47 -1.24
CA GLY A 61 20.70 11.63 0.18
C GLY A 61 21.03 13.07 0.55
N SER A 62 21.71 13.82 -0.33
CA SER A 62 21.95 15.24 -0.14
C SER A 62 20.65 16.04 -0.08
N GLU A 63 19.71 15.77 -0.99
CA GLU A 63 18.42 16.44 -1.00
C GLU A 63 17.56 16.05 0.22
N PHE A 64 17.58 14.78 0.58
CA PHE A 64 16.90 14.26 1.78
C PHE A 64 17.36 15.00 3.05
N ASN A 65 18.68 15.15 3.20
CA ASN A 65 19.28 15.89 4.32
C ASN A 65 19.00 17.39 4.23
N ARG A 66 19.06 17.99 3.03
CA ARG A 66 18.72 19.41 2.81
C ARG A 66 17.30 19.73 3.25
N ARG A 67 16.36 18.80 3.06
CA ARG A 67 14.96 18.92 3.48
C ARG A 67 14.71 18.58 4.96
N GLY A 68 15.74 18.18 5.72
CA GLY A 68 15.61 17.79 7.12
C GLY A 68 14.73 16.56 7.32
N LEU A 69 14.62 15.69 6.32
CA LEU A 69 13.84 14.46 6.42
C LEU A 69 14.58 13.43 7.27
N SER A 70 13.83 12.51 7.86
CA SER A 70 14.37 11.41 8.67
C SER A 70 13.72 10.09 8.30
N LYS A 71 14.42 8.98 8.54
CA LYS A 71 13.86 7.63 8.30
C LYS A 71 12.57 7.41 9.10
N SER A 72 12.49 7.91 10.33
CA SER A 72 11.29 7.85 11.17
C SER A 72 10.13 8.68 10.62
N TRP A 73 10.40 9.79 9.92
CA TRP A 73 9.38 10.52 9.18
C TRP A 73 8.83 9.67 8.02
N CYS A 74 9.72 9.05 7.23
CA CYS A 74 9.32 8.15 6.14
C CYS A 74 8.43 7.00 6.63
N GLU A 75 8.80 6.36 7.75
CA GLU A 75 8.04 5.26 8.34
C GLU A 75 6.65 5.72 8.82
N ARG A 76 6.56 6.87 9.49
CA ARG A 76 5.26 7.42 9.92
C ARG A 76 4.37 7.75 8.74
N GLU A 77 4.92 8.34 7.68
CA GLU A 77 4.13 8.76 6.53
C GLU A 77 3.64 7.57 5.70
N LEU A 78 4.48 6.53 5.54
CA LEU A 78 4.04 5.27 4.94
C LEU A 78 2.97 4.56 5.78
N ASN A 79 3.13 4.52 7.10
CA ASN A 79 2.13 3.90 7.97
C ASN A 79 0.76 4.60 7.88
N LYS A 80 0.72 5.92 7.71
CA LYS A 80 -0.54 6.62 7.45
C LYS A 80 -1.20 6.12 6.17
N LEU A 81 -0.43 6.00 5.08
CA LEU A 81 -0.94 5.49 3.80
C LEU A 81 -1.47 4.05 3.92
N TYR A 82 -0.81 3.19 4.71
CA TYR A 82 -1.31 1.85 4.99
C TYR A 82 -2.63 1.88 5.77
N VAL A 83 -2.74 2.74 6.79
CA VAL A 83 -3.96 2.86 7.60
C VAL A 83 -5.12 3.41 6.76
N THR A 84 -4.88 4.43 5.92
CA THR A 84 -5.91 4.99 5.04
C THR A 84 -6.37 3.98 4.01
N HIS A 85 -5.45 3.28 3.34
CA HIS A 85 -5.84 2.24 2.38
C HIS A 85 -6.52 1.04 3.02
N ALA A 86 -6.10 0.64 4.23
CA ALA A 86 -6.79 -0.41 4.98
C ALA A 86 -8.21 0.02 5.36
N TYR A 87 -8.39 1.30 5.75
CA TYR A 87 -9.69 1.88 6.03
C TYR A 87 -10.56 1.95 4.78
N GLU A 88 -10.06 2.49 3.66
CA GLU A 88 -10.77 2.55 2.37
C GLU A 88 -11.17 1.17 1.85
N TRP A 89 -10.28 0.20 1.98
CA TRP A 89 -10.57 -1.19 1.60
C TRP A 89 -11.67 -1.77 2.48
N LEU A 90 -11.62 -1.50 3.80
CA LEU A 90 -12.61 -1.96 4.75
C LEU A 90 -13.97 -1.30 4.52
N THR A 91 -14.03 0.00 4.28
CA THR A 91 -15.28 0.72 3.97
C THR A 91 -15.88 0.23 2.67
N LYS A 92 -15.06 0.06 1.61
CA LYS A 92 -15.53 -0.49 0.33
C LYS A 92 -16.13 -1.90 0.47
N LYS A 93 -15.52 -2.74 1.31
CA LYS A 93 -16.02 -4.08 1.66
C LYS A 93 -17.34 -4.07 2.44
N LEU A 94 -17.58 -3.03 3.24
CA LEU A 94 -18.82 -2.86 4.01
C LEU A 94 -19.94 -2.25 3.15
N ASP A 95 -19.60 -1.43 2.16
CA ASP A 95 -20.52 -0.86 1.18
C ASP A 95 -20.92 -1.86 0.07
N GLU A 96 -20.12 -2.90 -0.18
CA GLU A 96 -20.50 -4.07 -0.99
C GLU A 96 -21.53 -4.95 -0.25
N LYS A 97 -22.76 -4.47 -0.14
CA LYS A 97 -23.94 -5.30 0.18
C LYS A 97 -24.09 -6.36 -0.93
N PRO A 98 -24.40 -7.64 -0.63
CA PRO A 98 -24.58 -8.65 -1.66
C PRO A 98 -25.70 -8.20 -2.60
N ALA A 99 -25.38 -8.11 -3.89
CA ALA A 99 -26.39 -8.03 -4.93
C ALA A 99 -27.30 -9.25 -4.73
N SER A 100 -28.55 -9.00 -4.37
CA SER A 100 -29.60 -9.99 -4.46
C SER A 100 -29.61 -10.54 -5.88
N ASP A 101 -29.66 -11.87 -5.98
CA ASP A 101 -29.85 -12.61 -7.21
C ASP A 101 -31.04 -12.05 -8.02
N GLU A 102 -30.77 -11.23 -9.03
CA GLU A 102 -31.66 -11.05 -10.17
C GLU A 102 -30.90 -11.45 -11.43
N SER A 103 -31.07 -12.72 -11.79
CA SER A 103 -30.76 -13.28 -13.10
C SER A 103 -31.29 -12.35 -14.20
N PRO A 104 -30.48 -11.90 -15.17
CA PRO A 104 -30.99 -11.07 -16.26
C PRO A 104 -31.89 -11.92 -17.16
N THR A 105 -33.20 -11.78 -16.99
CA THR A 105 -34.18 -12.30 -17.95
C THR A 105 -34.04 -11.51 -19.24
N ILE A 106 -33.51 -12.15 -20.28
CA ILE A 106 -33.46 -11.60 -21.64
C ILE A 106 -34.90 -11.61 -22.17
N MET A 107 -35.52 -10.43 -22.29
CA MET A 107 -36.77 -10.31 -23.05
C MET A 107 -36.45 -10.34 -24.55
N PRO A 108 -37.16 -11.14 -25.36
CA PRO A 108 -37.05 -11.07 -26.80
C PRO A 108 -37.62 -9.73 -27.30
N ALA A 109 -36.92 -9.11 -28.24
CA ALA A 109 -37.38 -7.92 -28.94
C ALA A 109 -38.61 -8.24 -29.80
N ILE A 110 -39.62 -7.36 -29.75
CA ILE A 110 -40.73 -7.28 -30.72
C ILE A 110 -40.37 -6.21 -31.75
#